data_AF-A0A7V6I3Q9-F1
#
_entry.id   AF-A0A7V6I3Q9-F1
#
_cell.length_a   1.000
_cell.length_b   1.000
_cell.length_c   1.000
_cell.angle_alpha   90.00
_cell.angle_beta   90.00
_cell.angle_gamma   90.00
#
_symmetry.space_group_name_H-M   'P 1'
#
loop_
_entity.id
_entity.type
_entity.pdbx_description
1 polymer ?
#
loop_
_entity_poly.entity_id
_entity_poly.type
_entity_poly.pdbx_seq_one_letter_code
_entity_poly.pdbx_strand_id
1 'polypeptide(L)'
;EGTLYRFADQQMSNNAFATFVKNRGPVIKTDEPDLFVDAMIKASTDERILMYEDSRLEEKYPEITDLVNDFSDDILAFEISELKMWGQRESDTTGLEEFYEANKNDYLSAQSINAKIYTYLVRGGDKALSKAYNKYSRKADGDKLMGNKLNSKNDTLLIIEQGTWELADKPELGGINWERGTKKTTINGYPSIVRITEVNRPRPLPFADVRELILERFIQTIGNRWVEQLKADYPVKVDNSVLENIKNELR
;
A
#
# COMPACT_ATOMS: atom_id res chain seq x y z
N GLU A 1 8.41 53.01 31.50
CA GLU A 1 8.81 52.64 30.13
C GLU A 1 10.33 52.47 30.08
N GLY A 2 10.81 51.29 30.43
CA GLY A 2 12.24 50.97 30.42
C GLY A 2 12.56 50.00 29.29
N THR A 3 13.73 50.18 28.68
CA THR A 3 14.31 49.20 27.75
C THR A 3 15.26 48.32 28.55
N LEU A 4 15.05 47.01 28.47
CA LEU A 4 15.87 46.03 29.18
C LEU A 4 17.17 45.76 28.42
N TYR A 5 17.08 45.55 27.10
CA TYR A 5 18.22 45.46 26.19
C TYR A 5 17.81 45.80 24.76
N ARG A 6 18.83 46.06 23.92
CA ARG A 6 18.69 46.29 22.48
C ARG A 6 19.83 45.57 21.75
N PHE A 7 19.51 44.91 20.65
CA PHE A 7 20.46 44.24 19.77
C PHE A 7 19.95 44.36 18.34
N ALA A 8 20.83 44.70 17.39
CA ALA A 8 20.47 44.98 16.01
C ALA A 8 19.27 45.95 15.91
N ASP A 9 18.21 45.55 15.21
CA ASP A 9 16.93 46.26 15.10
C ASP A 9 15.89 45.83 16.16
N GLN A 10 16.24 44.88 17.03
CA GLN A 10 15.36 44.33 18.06
C GLN A 10 15.53 45.06 19.40
N GLN A 11 14.40 45.26 20.10
CA GLN A 11 14.36 45.87 21.42
C GLN A 11 13.46 45.07 22.36
N MET A 12 13.95 44.81 23.57
CA MET A 12 13.16 44.24 24.65
C MET A 12 12.78 45.33 25.65
N SER A 13 11.48 45.59 25.79
CA SER A 13 10.96 46.48 26.83
C SER A 13 10.67 45.70 28.11
N ASN A 14 10.62 46.39 29.25
CA ASN A 14 10.28 45.77 30.54
C ASN A 14 8.89 45.10 30.51
N ASN A 15 7.93 45.68 29.78
CA ASN A 15 6.59 45.12 29.63
C ASN A 15 6.61 43.84 28.78
N ALA A 16 7.38 43.82 27.69
CA ALA A 16 7.52 42.64 26.84
C ALA A 16 8.23 41.50 27.60
N PHE A 17 9.23 41.83 28.41
CA PHE A 17 9.92 40.86 29.28
C PHE A 17 8.98 40.29 30.35
N ALA A 18 8.15 41.12 30.98
CA ALA A 18 7.15 40.64 31.95
C ALA A 18 6.16 39.65 31.31
N THR A 19 5.71 39.93 30.08
CA THR A 19 4.87 39.00 29.30
C THR A 19 5.59 37.70 28.96
N PHE A 20 6.86 37.79 28.55
CA PHE A 20 7.70 36.62 28.27
C PHE A 20 7.85 35.71 29.50
N VAL A 21 8.17 36.29 30.66
CA VAL A 21 8.29 35.56 31.93
C VAL A 21 6.97 34.89 32.31
N LYS A 22 5.85 35.60 32.14
CA LYS A 22 4.51 35.08 32.43
C LYS A 22 4.13 33.89 31.53
N ASN A 23 4.47 33.94 30.25
CA ASN A 23 4.05 32.93 29.26
C ASN A 23 4.96 31.71 29.24
N ARG A 24 6.28 31.88 29.44
CA ARG A 24 7.26 30.79 29.38
C ARG A 24 7.28 29.94 30.65
N GLY A 25 7.02 30.56 31.81
CA GLY A 25 7.25 29.93 33.11
C GLY A 25 8.74 29.92 33.51
N PRO A 26 9.08 29.39 34.69
CA PRO A 26 10.43 29.46 35.24
C PRO A 26 11.42 28.56 34.50
N VAL A 27 12.50 29.14 33.96
CA VAL A 27 13.60 28.39 33.31
C VAL A 27 14.48 27.67 34.32
N ILE A 28 14.58 28.20 35.54
CA ILE A 28 15.27 27.57 36.67
C ILE A 28 14.37 27.58 37.91
N LYS A 29 14.54 26.59 38.80
CA LYS A 29 13.93 26.59 40.13
C LYS A 29 14.95 27.17 41.12
N THR A 30 14.69 28.36 41.61
CA THR A 30 15.53 29.04 42.61
C THR A 30 14.67 29.96 43.46
N ASP A 31 15.04 30.10 44.73
CA ASP A 31 14.44 31.07 45.64
C ASP A 31 15.19 32.42 45.62
N GLU A 32 16.29 32.51 44.86
CA GLU A 32 17.07 33.74 44.66
C GLU A 32 16.54 34.55 43.48
N PRO A 33 15.95 35.75 43.71
CA PRO A 33 15.31 36.53 42.64
C PRO A 33 16.28 37.00 41.55
N ASP A 34 17.51 37.37 41.92
CA ASP A 34 18.50 37.88 40.97
C ASP A 34 18.93 36.79 39.98
N LEU A 35 19.22 35.58 40.48
CA LEU A 35 19.53 34.42 39.63
C LEU A 35 18.37 34.06 38.70
N PHE A 36 17.14 34.13 39.20
CA PHE A 36 15.95 33.89 38.40
C PHE A 36 15.84 34.91 37.25
N VAL A 37 15.96 36.19 37.57
CA VAL A 37 15.86 37.28 36.57
C VAL A 37 16.98 37.16 35.54
N ASP A 38 18.23 36.95 35.95
CA ASP A 38 19.36 36.80 35.03
C ASP A 38 19.19 35.60 34.08
N ALA A 39 18.75 34.46 34.60
CA ALA A 39 18.48 33.28 33.79
C ALA A 39 17.35 33.52 32.77
N MET A 40 16.28 34.22 33.19
CA MET A 40 15.17 34.58 32.31
C MET A 40 15.57 35.60 31.25
N ILE A 41 16.39 36.59 31.60
CA ILE A 41 16.94 37.56 30.64
C ILE A 41 17.79 36.83 29.62
N LYS A 42 18.73 35.99 30.06
CA LYS A 42 19.59 35.20 29.17
C LYS A 42 18.76 34.33 28.22
N ALA A 43 17.78 33.60 28.74
CA ALA A 43 16.90 32.77 27.92
C ALA A 43 16.14 33.59 26.87
N SER A 44 15.62 34.76 27.24
CA SER A 44 14.93 35.65 26.31
C SER A 44 15.86 36.21 25.22
N THR A 45 17.10 36.52 25.60
CA THR A 45 18.11 37.06 24.69
C THR A 45 18.56 36.01 23.71
N ASP A 46 18.87 34.79 24.17
CA ASP A 46 19.31 33.68 23.32
C ASP A 46 18.21 33.33 22.30
N GLU A 47 16.94 33.24 22.73
CA GLU A 47 15.82 32.96 21.82
C GLU A 47 15.65 34.06 20.77
N ARG A 48 15.76 35.33 21.17
CA ARG A 48 15.64 36.43 20.21
C ARG A 48 16.81 36.51 19.24
N ILE A 49 18.02 36.17 19.67
CA ILE A 49 19.18 36.08 18.77
C ILE A 49 18.96 34.96 17.76
N LEU A 50 18.48 33.78 18.20
CA LEU A 50 18.18 32.67 17.31
C LEU A 50 17.07 33.05 16.31
N MET A 51 15.97 33.64 16.78
CA MET A 51 14.87 34.08 15.89
C MET A 51 15.33 35.14 14.87
N TYR A 52 16.21 36.05 15.27
CA TYR A 52 16.75 37.07 14.37
C TYR A 52 17.72 36.49 13.34
N GLU A 53 18.51 35.49 13.74
CA GLU A 53 19.38 34.78 12.80
C GLU A 53 18.55 33.95 11.82
N ASP A 54 17.54 33.24 12.34
CA ASP A 54 16.57 32.45 11.57
C ASP A 54 15.83 33.30 10.51
N SER A 55 15.34 34.49 10.90
CA SER A 55 14.67 35.40 9.97
C SER A 55 15.57 36.00 8.88
N ARG A 56 16.89 35.77 8.98
CA ARG A 56 17.89 36.22 8.00
C ARG A 56 18.56 35.05 7.28
N LEU A 57 18.21 33.81 7.59
CA LEU A 57 18.82 32.64 6.96
C LEU A 57 18.65 32.67 5.44
N GLU A 58 17.46 32.99 4.96
CA GLU A 58 17.17 33.13 3.52
C GLU A 58 17.96 34.29 2.86
N GLU A 59 18.18 35.40 3.57
CA GLU A 59 19.01 36.50 3.06
C GLU A 59 20.49 36.13 2.98
N LYS A 60 20.98 35.38 3.98
CA LYS A 60 22.40 35.03 4.10
C LYS A 60 22.81 33.84 3.24
N TYR A 61 21.87 32.92 3.01
CA TYR A 61 22.10 31.64 2.34
C TYR A 61 21.04 31.47 1.24
N PRO A 62 21.33 31.92 0.00
CA PRO A 62 20.41 31.80 -1.12
C PRO A 62 19.93 30.35 -1.35
N GLU A 63 20.75 29.36 -1.04
CA GLU A 63 20.39 27.94 -1.11
C GLU A 63 19.25 27.56 -0.17
N ILE A 64 19.07 28.27 0.95
CA ILE A 64 17.92 28.08 1.85
C ILE A 64 16.66 28.67 1.22
N THR A 65 16.76 29.83 0.56
CA THR A 65 15.64 30.42 -0.17
C THR A 65 15.14 29.50 -1.27
N ASP A 66 16.05 28.94 -2.07
CA ASP A 66 15.69 27.99 -3.13
C ASP A 66 14.98 26.76 -2.55
N LEU A 67 15.51 26.19 -1.45
CA LEU A 67 14.90 25.04 -0.77
C LEU A 67 13.51 25.34 -0.20
N VAL A 68 13.33 26.51 0.42
CA VAL A 68 12.03 26.92 0.98
C VAL A 68 11.00 27.15 -0.14
N ASN A 69 11.42 27.74 -1.25
CA ASN A 69 10.57 27.93 -2.42
C ASN A 69 10.16 26.60 -3.05
N ASP A 70 11.11 25.69 -3.28
CA ASP A 70 10.82 24.35 -3.81
C ASP A 70 9.83 23.59 -2.92
N PHE A 71 10.02 23.64 -1.60
CA PHE A 71 9.11 22.99 -0.66
C PHE A 71 7.72 23.64 -0.65
N SER A 72 7.65 24.96 -0.75
CA SER A 72 6.39 25.70 -0.88
C SER A 72 5.64 25.32 -2.17
N ASP A 73 6.36 25.25 -3.29
CA ASP A 73 5.81 24.87 -4.59
C ASP A 73 5.34 23.41 -4.59
N ASP A 74 6.10 22.50 -3.96
CA ASP A 74 5.72 21.09 -3.80
C ASP A 74 4.45 20.93 -2.95
N ILE A 75 4.34 21.65 -1.82
CA ILE A 75 3.12 21.64 -1.00
C ILE A 75 1.94 22.17 -1.82
N LEU A 76 2.11 23.28 -2.53
CA LEU A 76 1.05 23.87 -3.32
C LEU A 76 0.60 22.92 -4.44
N ALA A 77 1.54 22.31 -5.15
CA ALA A 77 1.26 21.32 -6.18
C ALA A 77 0.52 20.10 -5.61
N PHE A 78 0.92 19.63 -4.43
CA PHE A 78 0.23 18.56 -3.72
C PHE A 78 -1.20 18.95 -3.33
N GLU A 79 -1.42 20.10 -2.70
CA GLU A 79 -2.75 20.56 -2.29
C GLU A 79 -3.71 20.73 -3.48
N ILE A 80 -3.22 21.30 -4.59
CA ILE A 80 -4.01 21.44 -5.81
C ILE A 80 -4.35 20.06 -6.38
N SER A 81 -3.38 19.13 -6.39
CA SER A 81 -3.59 17.76 -6.86
C SER A 81 -4.65 17.05 -6.01
N GLU A 82 -4.59 17.19 -4.68
CA GLU A 82 -5.59 16.65 -3.76
C GLU A 82 -6.99 17.20 -4.08
N LEU A 83 -7.12 18.52 -4.22
CA LEU A 83 -8.40 19.15 -4.55
C LEU A 83 -8.96 18.70 -5.91
N LYS A 84 -8.10 18.52 -6.92
CA LYS A 84 -8.50 18.15 -8.28
C LYS A 84 -8.80 16.66 -8.44
N MET A 85 -8.04 15.80 -7.77
CA MET A 85 -8.15 14.34 -7.91
C MET A 85 -9.04 13.70 -6.86
N TRP A 86 -9.09 14.23 -5.63
CA TRP A 86 -9.79 13.61 -4.51
C TRP A 86 -11.10 14.31 -4.14
N GLY A 87 -11.28 15.57 -4.52
CA GLY A 87 -12.56 16.29 -4.34
C GLY A 87 -13.75 15.62 -5.05
N GLN A 88 -13.50 14.76 -6.05
CA GLN A 88 -14.53 13.98 -6.74
C GLN A 88 -14.79 12.59 -6.10
N ARG A 89 -13.95 12.15 -5.16
CA ARG A 89 -13.90 10.77 -4.65
C ARG A 89 -14.95 10.46 -3.59
N GLU A 90 -15.35 11.46 -2.81
CA GLU A 90 -16.31 11.27 -1.70
C GLU A 90 -17.78 11.30 -2.14
N SER A 91 -18.07 11.79 -3.35
CA SER A 91 -19.45 11.97 -3.85
C SER A 91 -19.81 11.10 -5.06
N ASP A 92 -18.83 10.51 -5.74
CA ASP A 92 -19.06 9.81 -7.01
C ASP A 92 -19.00 8.28 -6.89
N THR A 93 -19.88 7.72 -6.05
CA THR A 93 -20.08 6.25 -6.00
C THR A 93 -20.53 5.71 -7.36
N THR A 94 -21.29 6.51 -8.11
CA THR A 94 -21.80 6.18 -9.45
C THR A 94 -20.66 6.06 -10.46
N GLY A 95 -19.75 7.03 -10.53
CA GLY A 95 -18.63 7.03 -11.46
C GLY A 95 -17.64 5.90 -11.20
N LEU A 96 -17.47 5.49 -9.94
CA LEU A 96 -16.63 4.34 -9.59
C LEU A 96 -17.27 3.00 -10.02
N GLU A 97 -18.58 2.86 -9.88
CA GLU A 97 -19.33 1.70 -10.37
C GLU A 97 -19.34 1.64 -11.91
N GLU A 98 -19.56 2.77 -12.59
CA GLU A 98 -19.48 2.86 -14.06
C GLU A 98 -18.07 2.51 -14.56
N PHE A 99 -17.04 3.01 -13.87
CA PHE A 99 -15.66 2.69 -14.18
C PHE A 99 -15.36 1.21 -13.97
N TYR A 100 -15.88 0.60 -12.89
CA TYR A 100 -15.78 -0.84 -12.69
C TYR A 100 -16.48 -1.59 -13.83
N GLU A 101 -17.72 -1.26 -14.18
CA GLU A 101 -18.45 -1.96 -15.24
C GLU A 101 -17.74 -1.89 -16.61
N ALA A 102 -17.10 -0.76 -16.91
CA ALA A 102 -16.30 -0.58 -18.12
C ALA A 102 -14.99 -1.40 -18.12
N ASN A 103 -14.38 -1.63 -16.95
CA ASN A 103 -13.06 -2.26 -16.82
C ASN A 103 -13.08 -3.64 -16.13
N LYS A 104 -14.25 -4.19 -15.80
CA LYS A 104 -14.40 -5.42 -14.97
C LYS A 104 -13.69 -6.66 -15.54
N ASN A 105 -13.44 -6.68 -16.85
CA ASN A 105 -12.70 -7.76 -17.51
C ASN A 105 -11.19 -7.72 -17.26
N ASP A 106 -10.66 -6.63 -16.71
CA ASP A 106 -9.27 -6.54 -16.26
C ASP A 106 -9.09 -7.18 -14.87
N TYR A 107 -10.20 -7.44 -14.18
CA TYR A 107 -10.26 -7.91 -12.80
C TYR A 107 -10.94 -9.27 -12.71
N LEU A 108 -10.43 -10.23 -13.47
CA LEU A 108 -10.96 -11.59 -13.47
C LEU A 108 -10.39 -12.40 -12.31
N SER A 109 -11.24 -13.23 -11.71
CA SER A 109 -10.81 -14.29 -10.80
C SER A 109 -9.87 -15.25 -11.53
N ALA A 110 -8.96 -15.89 -10.78
CA ALA A 110 -8.19 -16.97 -11.34
C ALA A 110 -9.10 -18.14 -11.76
N GLN A 111 -8.60 -18.98 -12.67
CA GLN A 111 -9.24 -20.24 -12.95
C GLN A 111 -9.07 -21.16 -11.73
N SER A 112 -10.15 -21.79 -11.29
CA SER A 112 -10.13 -22.71 -10.15
C SER A 112 -11.00 -23.95 -10.39
N ILE A 113 -10.81 -25.00 -9.60
CA ILE A 113 -11.62 -26.22 -9.65
C ILE A 113 -12.17 -26.58 -8.28
N ASN A 114 -13.44 -26.97 -8.22
CA ASN A 114 -13.98 -27.66 -7.05
C ASN A 114 -13.63 -29.13 -7.20
N ALA A 115 -12.78 -29.63 -6.31
CA ALA A 115 -12.30 -31.00 -6.41
C ALA A 115 -12.10 -31.66 -5.05
N LYS A 116 -12.22 -32.99 -5.10
CA LYS A 116 -11.87 -33.89 -4.00
C LYS A 116 -10.68 -34.73 -4.40
N ILE A 117 -9.60 -34.61 -3.64
CA ILE A 117 -8.30 -35.22 -3.92
C ILE A 117 -8.11 -36.36 -2.93
N TYR A 118 -7.80 -37.54 -3.47
CA TYR A 118 -7.46 -38.73 -2.71
C TYR A 118 -6.00 -39.04 -2.96
N THR A 119 -5.14 -38.88 -1.96
CA THR A 119 -3.70 -39.17 -2.07
C THR A 119 -3.37 -40.35 -1.19
N TYR A 120 -2.76 -41.39 -1.76
CA TYR A 120 -2.37 -42.58 -1.03
C TYR A 120 -0.86 -42.59 -0.82
N LEU A 121 -0.43 -42.46 0.44
CA LEU A 121 0.96 -42.31 0.88
C LEU A 121 1.79 -43.61 0.77
N VAL A 122 1.54 -44.41 -0.26
CA VAL A 122 2.29 -45.62 -0.60
C VAL A 122 2.69 -45.54 -2.06
N ARG A 123 3.99 -45.40 -2.32
CA ARG A 123 4.54 -45.38 -3.68
C ARG A 123 4.21 -46.68 -4.41
N GLY A 124 3.72 -46.58 -5.65
CA GLY A 124 3.24 -47.72 -6.44
C GLY A 124 1.86 -48.27 -6.01
N GLY A 125 1.16 -47.59 -5.09
CA GLY A 125 -0.15 -47.96 -4.58
C GLY A 125 -1.34 -47.68 -5.52
N ASP A 126 -1.09 -47.29 -6.77
CA ASP A 126 -2.09 -46.85 -7.77
C ASP A 126 -3.24 -47.85 -7.94
N LYS A 127 -2.90 -49.15 -8.01
CA LYS A 127 -3.89 -50.23 -8.18
C LYS A 127 -4.79 -50.35 -6.95
N ALA A 128 -4.21 -50.25 -5.75
CA ALA A 128 -4.96 -50.33 -4.49
C ALA A 128 -5.91 -49.13 -4.36
N LEU A 129 -5.39 -47.92 -4.59
CA LEU A 129 -6.18 -46.68 -4.58
C LEU A 129 -7.30 -46.73 -5.61
N SER A 130 -7.00 -47.12 -6.86
CA SER A 130 -8.01 -47.24 -7.93
C SER A 130 -9.11 -48.24 -7.58
N LYS A 131 -8.75 -49.40 -7.01
CA LYS A 131 -9.73 -50.43 -6.63
C LYS A 131 -10.63 -49.97 -5.49
N ALA A 132 -10.06 -49.31 -4.48
CA ALA A 132 -10.83 -48.73 -3.38
C ALA A 132 -11.77 -47.63 -3.89
N TYR A 133 -11.24 -46.68 -4.68
CA TYR A 133 -12.02 -45.59 -5.25
C TYR A 133 -13.20 -46.09 -6.08
N ASN A 134 -12.97 -47.02 -7.01
CA ASN A 134 -14.04 -47.55 -7.87
C ASN A 134 -15.14 -48.27 -7.06
N LYS A 135 -14.79 -48.92 -5.96
CA LYS A 135 -15.73 -49.70 -5.12
C LYS A 135 -16.54 -48.83 -4.16
N TYR A 136 -15.95 -47.75 -3.64
CA TYR A 136 -16.49 -47.01 -2.50
C TYR A 136 -16.90 -45.57 -2.81
N SER A 137 -16.31 -44.89 -3.80
CA SER A 137 -16.53 -43.45 -4.08
C SER A 137 -17.98 -43.04 -4.37
N ARG A 138 -18.85 -43.99 -4.74
CA ARG A 138 -20.28 -43.76 -5.03
C ARG A 138 -21.20 -44.05 -3.83
N LYS A 139 -20.65 -44.53 -2.71
CA LYS A 139 -21.43 -44.84 -1.50
C LYS A 139 -21.51 -43.62 -0.59
N ALA A 140 -22.58 -43.52 0.19
CA ALA A 140 -22.76 -42.43 1.16
C ALA A 140 -21.56 -42.31 2.13
N ASP A 141 -21.09 -43.44 2.68
CA ASP A 141 -19.91 -43.52 3.55
C ASP A 141 -18.60 -43.83 2.78
N GLY A 142 -18.53 -43.46 1.51
CA GLY A 142 -17.45 -43.86 0.60
C GLY A 142 -16.05 -43.55 1.14
N ASP A 143 -15.85 -42.35 1.67
CA ASP A 143 -14.55 -41.90 2.19
C ASP A 143 -14.10 -42.69 3.40
N LYS A 144 -15.01 -42.92 4.37
CA LYS A 144 -14.75 -43.72 5.56
C LYS A 144 -14.43 -45.17 5.18
N LEU A 145 -15.15 -45.74 4.22
CA LEU A 145 -14.90 -47.10 3.73
C LEU A 145 -13.56 -47.21 2.99
N MET A 146 -13.14 -46.18 2.26
CA MET A 146 -11.81 -46.12 1.65
C MET A 146 -10.71 -46.02 2.70
N GLY A 147 -10.88 -45.13 3.68
CA GLY A 147 -9.96 -45.01 4.82
C GLY A 147 -9.79 -46.33 5.56
N ASN A 148 -10.89 -46.98 5.95
CA ASN A 148 -10.87 -48.29 6.62
C ASN A 148 -10.19 -49.39 5.78
N LYS A 149 -10.20 -49.28 4.45
CA LYS A 149 -9.61 -50.28 3.56
C LYS A 149 -8.12 -50.04 3.29
N LEU A 150 -7.70 -48.77 3.20
CA LEU A 150 -6.37 -48.38 2.78
C LEU A 150 -5.43 -48.00 3.93
N ASN A 151 -5.98 -47.56 5.06
CA ASN A 151 -5.21 -47.26 6.25
C ASN A 151 -4.87 -48.55 7.02
N SER A 152 -3.68 -48.59 7.60
CA SER A 152 -3.25 -49.64 8.51
C SER A 152 -3.72 -49.32 9.94
N LYS A 153 -3.69 -50.30 10.86
CA LYS A 153 -4.20 -50.10 12.24
C LYS A 153 -3.61 -48.88 12.98
N ASN A 154 -2.38 -48.48 12.63
CA ASN A 154 -1.66 -47.37 13.27
C ASN A 154 -1.27 -46.23 12.30
N ASP A 155 -1.49 -46.37 10.98
CA ASP A 155 -0.99 -45.41 9.98
C ASP A 155 -2.11 -44.85 9.11
N THR A 156 -2.20 -43.52 9.04
CA THR A 156 -3.08 -42.82 8.09
C THR A 156 -2.36 -42.71 6.75
N LEU A 157 -2.71 -43.60 5.82
CA LEU A 157 -2.09 -43.68 4.50
C LEU A 157 -2.92 -42.99 3.42
N LEU A 158 -4.22 -42.83 3.61
CA LEU A 158 -5.10 -42.11 2.70
C LEU A 158 -5.37 -40.70 3.23
N ILE A 159 -4.93 -39.69 2.48
CA ILE A 159 -5.29 -38.29 2.69
C ILE A 159 -6.43 -37.96 1.73
N ILE A 160 -7.48 -37.32 2.26
CA ILE A 160 -8.62 -36.84 1.49
C ILE A 160 -8.76 -35.34 1.73
N GLU A 161 -8.56 -34.55 0.69
CA GLU A 161 -8.74 -33.10 0.71
C GLU A 161 -9.93 -32.73 -0.17
N GLN A 162 -10.80 -31.83 0.27
CA GLN A 162 -11.93 -31.34 -0.51
C GLN A 162 -11.97 -29.82 -0.41
N GLY A 163 -12.05 -29.15 -1.56
CA GLY A 163 -12.07 -27.70 -1.61
C GLY A 163 -12.08 -27.16 -3.03
N THR A 164 -11.93 -25.85 -3.11
CA THR A 164 -11.66 -25.12 -4.34
C THR A 164 -10.16 -24.91 -4.44
N TRP A 165 -9.57 -25.20 -5.60
CA TRP A 165 -8.13 -25.13 -5.81
C TRP A 165 -7.83 -24.25 -7.02
N GLU A 166 -6.98 -23.25 -6.83
CA GLU A 166 -6.33 -22.54 -7.91
C GLU A 166 -5.01 -23.22 -8.27
N LEU A 167 -4.51 -22.97 -9.48
CA LEU A 167 -3.26 -23.58 -9.93
C LEU A 167 -2.08 -23.08 -9.10
N ALA A 168 -2.16 -21.84 -8.60
CA ALA A 168 -1.18 -21.26 -7.70
C ALA A 168 -1.12 -21.98 -6.34
N ASP A 169 -2.26 -22.42 -5.79
CA ASP A 169 -2.33 -23.08 -4.48
C ASP A 169 -1.82 -24.52 -4.51
N LYS A 170 -2.01 -25.21 -5.64
CA LYS A 170 -1.62 -26.61 -5.85
C LYS A 170 -0.96 -26.79 -7.22
N PRO A 171 0.30 -26.35 -7.40
CA PRO A 171 1.03 -26.46 -8.66
C PRO A 171 1.12 -27.91 -9.18
N GLU A 172 1.06 -28.91 -8.30
CA GLU A 172 1.06 -30.33 -8.65
C GLU A 172 -0.15 -30.74 -9.51
N LEU A 173 -1.21 -29.92 -9.53
CA LEU A 173 -2.38 -30.11 -10.40
C LEU A 173 -2.21 -29.49 -11.78
N GLY A 174 -1.07 -28.86 -12.09
CA GLY A 174 -0.81 -28.25 -13.39
C GLY A 174 -0.67 -29.26 -14.54
N GLY A 175 -0.33 -30.51 -14.23
CA GLY A 175 -0.19 -31.59 -15.21
C GLY A 175 -1.49 -32.28 -15.59
N ILE A 176 -2.62 -31.96 -14.95
CA ILE A 176 -3.92 -32.59 -15.26
C ILE A 176 -4.80 -31.64 -16.08
N ASN A 177 -5.60 -32.22 -16.97
CA ASN A 177 -6.61 -31.44 -17.69
C ASN A 177 -7.80 -31.12 -16.76
N TRP A 178 -8.07 -29.84 -16.56
CA TRP A 178 -9.11 -29.32 -15.66
C TRP A 178 -10.50 -29.41 -16.30
N GLU A 179 -11.02 -30.63 -16.35
CA GLU A 179 -12.36 -30.95 -16.82
C GLU A 179 -13.12 -31.73 -15.76
N ARG A 180 -14.44 -31.50 -15.66
CA ARG A 180 -15.31 -32.29 -14.79
C ARG A 180 -15.09 -33.78 -15.03
N GLY A 181 -14.83 -34.52 -13.95
CA GLY A 181 -14.56 -35.95 -14.04
C GLY A 181 -13.55 -36.41 -12.99
N THR A 182 -13.01 -37.61 -13.21
CA THR A 182 -11.96 -38.18 -12.34
C THR A 182 -10.67 -38.30 -13.15
N LYS A 183 -9.60 -37.70 -12.65
CA LYS A 183 -8.26 -37.78 -13.25
C LYS A 183 -7.33 -38.49 -12.25
N LYS A 184 -6.46 -39.37 -12.76
CA LYS A 184 -5.40 -40.00 -11.96
C LYS A 184 -4.12 -39.24 -12.21
N THR A 185 -3.36 -39.00 -11.16
CA THR A 185 -2.09 -38.28 -11.21
C THR A 185 -1.21 -38.71 -10.05
N THR A 186 -0.05 -38.07 -9.91
CA THR A 186 0.86 -38.26 -8.79
C THR A 186 1.08 -36.91 -8.12
N ILE A 187 0.81 -36.81 -6.81
CA ILE A 187 1.07 -35.60 -6.02
C ILE A 187 2.21 -35.92 -5.06
N ASN A 188 3.28 -35.13 -5.10
CA ASN A 188 4.47 -35.33 -4.26
C ASN A 188 5.06 -36.75 -4.30
N GLY A 189 4.99 -37.39 -5.48
CA GLY A 189 5.49 -38.77 -5.69
C GLY A 189 4.54 -39.88 -5.22
N TYR A 190 3.33 -39.53 -4.77
CA TYR A 190 2.32 -40.49 -4.32
C TYR A 190 1.15 -40.59 -5.30
N PRO A 191 0.60 -41.80 -5.49
CA PRO A 191 -0.56 -41.98 -6.36
C PRO A 191 -1.78 -41.21 -5.82
N SER A 192 -2.39 -40.43 -6.71
CA SER A 192 -3.53 -39.58 -6.38
C SER A 192 -4.66 -39.69 -7.38
N ILE A 193 -5.88 -39.55 -6.89
CA ILE A 193 -7.10 -39.44 -7.69
C ILE A 193 -7.74 -38.10 -7.41
N VAL A 194 -7.90 -37.28 -8.45
CA VAL A 194 -8.54 -35.96 -8.38
C VAL A 194 -9.92 -36.08 -9.00
N ARG A 195 -10.96 -35.92 -8.19
CA ARG A 195 -12.35 -35.87 -8.64
C ARG A 195 -12.79 -34.42 -8.74
N ILE A 196 -12.84 -33.90 -9.96
CA ILE A 196 -13.28 -32.55 -10.28
C ILE A 196 -14.80 -32.54 -10.44
N THR A 197 -15.49 -31.82 -9.56
CA THR A 197 -16.95 -31.64 -9.61
C THR A 197 -17.35 -30.42 -10.43
N GLU A 198 -16.52 -29.39 -10.46
CA GLU A 198 -16.79 -28.15 -11.18
C GLU A 198 -15.48 -27.46 -11.60
N VAL A 199 -15.53 -26.77 -12.74
CA VAL A 199 -14.44 -25.95 -13.26
C VAL A 199 -14.92 -24.50 -13.28
N ASN A 200 -14.34 -23.69 -12.42
CA ASN A 200 -14.64 -22.26 -12.31
C ASN A 200 -13.76 -21.52 -13.31
N ARG A 201 -14.37 -21.01 -14.38
CA ARG A 201 -13.67 -20.17 -15.35
C ARG A 201 -13.45 -18.77 -14.77
N PRO A 202 -12.41 -18.04 -15.21
CA PRO A 202 -12.21 -16.64 -14.87
C PRO A 202 -13.49 -15.83 -15.10
N ARG A 203 -13.90 -15.08 -14.08
CA ARG A 203 -15.07 -14.18 -14.12
C ARG A 203 -14.73 -12.89 -13.41
N PRO A 204 -15.35 -11.75 -13.77
CA PRO A 204 -15.14 -10.51 -13.05
C PRO A 204 -15.37 -10.69 -11.54
N LEU A 205 -14.39 -10.27 -10.76
CA LEU A 205 -14.49 -10.25 -9.31
C LEU A 205 -15.53 -9.22 -8.87
N PRO A 206 -16.33 -9.50 -7.83
CA PRO A 206 -17.25 -8.52 -7.27
C PRO A 206 -16.58 -7.18 -7.00
N PHE A 207 -17.27 -6.07 -7.27
CA PHE A 207 -16.75 -4.72 -7.07
C PHE A 207 -16.15 -4.51 -5.66
N ALA A 208 -16.81 -5.06 -4.63
CA ALA A 208 -16.32 -4.99 -3.25
C ALA A 208 -14.91 -5.59 -3.06
N ASP A 209 -14.59 -6.65 -3.79
CA ASP A 209 -13.31 -7.37 -3.68
C ASP A 209 -12.18 -6.64 -4.41
N VAL A 210 -12.51 -5.77 -5.36
CA VAL A 210 -11.54 -5.03 -6.19
C VAL A 210 -11.64 -3.52 -6.04
N ARG A 211 -12.43 -3.04 -5.08
CA ARG A 211 -12.73 -1.61 -4.90
C ARG A 211 -11.47 -0.76 -4.79
N GLU A 212 -10.49 -1.19 -4.01
CA GLU A 212 -9.24 -0.44 -3.80
C GLU A 212 -8.42 -0.33 -5.09
N LEU A 213 -8.28 -1.42 -5.84
CA LEU A 213 -7.57 -1.46 -7.12
C LEU A 213 -8.28 -0.61 -8.18
N ILE A 214 -9.61 -0.67 -8.21
CA ILE A 214 -10.43 0.16 -9.09
C ILE A 214 -10.25 1.64 -8.74
N LEU A 215 -10.28 1.96 -7.45
CA LEU A 215 -10.14 3.32 -6.95
C LEU A 215 -8.77 3.92 -7.25
N GLU A 216 -7.70 3.14 -7.12
CA GLU A 216 -6.36 3.54 -7.54
C GLU A 216 -6.32 3.89 -9.04
N ARG A 217 -6.83 3.00 -9.90
CA ARG A 217 -6.87 3.24 -11.36
C ARG A 217 -7.76 4.42 -11.73
N PHE A 218 -8.86 4.61 -11.01
CA PHE A 218 -9.77 5.73 -11.21
C PHE A 218 -9.05 7.06 -10.92
N ILE A 219 -8.34 7.17 -9.79
CA ILE A 219 -7.54 8.34 -9.45
C ILE A 219 -6.44 8.59 -10.50
N GLN A 220 -5.72 7.55 -10.91
CA GLN A 220 -4.70 7.68 -11.96
C GLN A 220 -5.30 8.22 -13.27
N THR A 221 -6.50 7.76 -13.62
CA THR A 221 -7.21 8.25 -14.82
C THR A 221 -7.56 9.73 -14.71
N ILE A 222 -8.05 10.18 -13.56
CA ILE A 222 -8.34 11.60 -13.30
C ILE A 222 -7.04 12.42 -13.37
N GLY A 223 -5.98 11.96 -12.70
CA GLY A 223 -4.68 12.63 -12.70
C GLY A 223 -4.10 12.78 -14.10
N ASN A 224 -4.13 11.71 -14.91
CA ASN A 224 -3.65 11.75 -16.29
C ASN A 224 -4.44 12.75 -17.15
N ARG A 225 -5.77 12.76 -17.04
CA ARG A 225 -6.62 13.74 -17.74
C ARG A 225 -6.31 15.16 -17.31
N TRP A 226 -6.07 15.39 -16.03
CA TRP A 226 -5.73 16.72 -15.51
C TRP A 226 -4.36 17.19 -16.03
N VAL A 227 -3.36 16.31 -16.07
CA VAL A 227 -2.05 16.62 -16.66
C VAL A 227 -2.16 16.91 -18.16
N GLU A 228 -2.96 16.14 -18.90
CA GLU A 228 -3.23 16.40 -20.33
C GLU A 228 -3.88 17.77 -20.55
N GLN A 229 -4.85 18.12 -19.71
CA GLN A 229 -5.49 19.43 -19.72
C GLN A 229 -4.48 20.56 -19.47
N LEU A 230 -3.63 20.43 -18.43
CA LEU A 230 -2.61 21.43 -18.13
C LEU A 230 -1.64 21.62 -19.30
N LYS A 231 -1.22 20.54 -19.96
CA LYS A 231 -0.34 20.63 -21.14
C LYS A 231 -1.01 21.33 -22.32
N ALA A 232 -2.32 21.17 -22.48
CA ALA A 232 -3.09 21.83 -23.52
C ALA A 232 -3.28 23.33 -23.23
N ASP A 233 -3.60 23.67 -21.98
CA ASP A 233 -3.84 25.04 -21.53
C ASP A 233 -2.54 25.86 -21.45
N TYR A 234 -1.42 25.21 -21.12
CA TYR A 234 -0.11 25.84 -20.93
C TYR A 234 0.95 25.21 -21.85
N PRO A 235 0.98 25.56 -23.14
CA PRO A 235 1.91 24.98 -24.09
C PRO A 235 3.36 25.38 -23.77
N VAL A 236 4.19 24.38 -23.47
CA VAL A 236 5.61 24.55 -23.18
C VAL A 236 6.42 24.51 -24.47
N LYS A 237 7.33 25.48 -24.66
CA LYS A 237 8.33 25.47 -25.72
C LYS A 237 9.70 25.20 -25.12
N VAL A 238 10.33 24.11 -25.54
CA VAL A 238 11.68 23.74 -25.11
C VAL A 238 12.67 24.21 -26.16
N ASP A 239 13.64 25.03 -25.74
CA ASP A 239 14.79 25.35 -26.57
C ASP A 239 15.80 24.19 -26.50
N ASN A 240 15.76 23.33 -27.50
CA ASN A 240 16.64 22.17 -27.57
C ASN A 240 18.12 22.55 -27.72
N SER A 241 18.43 23.74 -28.26
CA SER A 241 19.82 24.18 -28.41
C SER A 241 20.45 24.51 -27.06
N VAL A 242 19.70 25.19 -26.20
CA VAL A 242 20.12 25.51 -24.82
C VAL A 242 20.18 24.23 -23.98
N LEU A 243 19.19 23.34 -24.11
CA LEU A 243 19.18 22.07 -23.38
C LEU A 243 20.40 21.19 -23.68
N GLU A 244 20.78 21.06 -24.96
CA GLU A 244 21.96 20.28 -25.35
C GLU A 244 23.27 20.92 -24.87
N ASN A 245 23.35 22.24 -24.83
CA ASN A 245 24.52 22.93 -24.25
C ASN A 245 24.67 22.62 -22.76
N ILE A 246 23.59 22.74 -21.96
CA ILE A 246 23.61 22.44 -20.52
C ILE A 246 23.98 20.97 -20.26
N LYS A 247 23.45 20.03 -21.04
CA LYS A 247 23.81 18.59 -20.90
C LYS A 247 25.30 18.32 -21.10
N ASN A 248 25.95 19.09 -21.98
CA ASN A 248 27.38 18.95 -22.24
C ASN A 248 28.24 19.59 -21.14
N GLU A 249 27.76 20.63 -20.46
CA GLU A 249 28.46 21.27 -19.32
C GLU A 249 28.40 20.43 -18.03
N LEU A 250 27.36 19.59 -17.89
CA LEU A 250 27.17 18.70 -16.73
C LEU A 250 27.86 17.32 -16.90
N ARG A 251 28.51 17.06 -18.04
CA ARG A 251 29.29 15.84 -18.30
C ARG A 251 30.76 16.01 -17.95
#